data_AF-A0A2V8HMR4-F1
#
_entry.id   AF-A0A2V8HMR4-F1
#
_cell.length_a   1.000
_cell.length_b   1.000
_cell.length_c   1.000
_cell.angle_alpha   90.00
_cell.angle_beta   90.00
_cell.angle_gamma   90.00
#
_symmetry.space_group_name_H-M   'P 1'
#
loop_
_entity.id
_entity.type
_entity.pdbx_description
1 polymer ?
#
loop_
_entity_poly.entity_id
_entity_poly.type
_entity_poly.pdbx_seq_one_letter_code
_entity_poly.pdbx_strand_id
1 'polypeptide(L)'
;MMFDKLLSVENKYDELMTKLGTAEVQADAAEYRRAAKTLSELEPLVQKFREYRGVEQDITGAEELVNGNDADMRDLAREELKTLEVRREALLQDLKILLIPK
;
A
#
# COMPACT_ATOMS: atom_id res chain seq x y z
N MET A 1 -15.76 3.15 4.11
CA MET A 1 -15.18 1.94 4.75
C MET A 1 -13.66 2.12 4.91
N MET A 2 -12.94 1.23 5.60
CA MET A 2 -11.48 1.37 5.89
C MET A 2 -10.65 1.65 4.63
N PHE A 3 -10.87 0.89 3.56
CA PHE A 3 -10.10 1.03 2.31
C PHE A 3 -10.35 2.36 1.59
N ASP A 4 -11.56 2.92 1.65
CA ASP A 4 -11.84 4.25 1.08
C ASP A 4 -10.98 5.32 1.77
N LYS A 5 -10.76 5.19 3.09
CA LYS A 5 -9.89 6.10 3.85
C LYS A 5 -8.42 5.93 3.45
N LEU A 6 -7.96 4.68 3.27
CA LEU A 6 -6.60 4.40 2.80
C LEU A 6 -6.34 4.95 1.40
N LEU A 7 -7.29 4.76 0.49
CA LEU A 7 -7.23 5.29 -0.87
C LEU A 7 -7.22 6.82 -0.87
N SER A 8 -8.05 7.46 -0.05
CA SER A 8 -8.04 8.92 0.09
C SER A 8 -6.70 9.44 0.63
N VAL A 9 -6.08 8.74 1.58
CA VAL A 9 -4.75 9.11 2.10
C VAL A 9 -3.67 8.94 1.03
N GLU A 10 -3.69 7.84 0.28
CA GLU A 10 -2.76 7.61 -0.83
C GLU A 10 -2.88 8.69 -1.90
N ASN A 11 -4.11 9.02 -2.35
CA ASN A 11 -4.33 10.07 -3.34
C ASN A 11 -3.78 11.42 -2.85
N LYS A 12 -4.04 11.78 -1.59
CA LYS A 12 -3.50 13.01 -0.99
C LYS A 12 -1.97 13.00 -0.92
N TYR A 13 -1.37 11.85 -0.64
CA TYR A 13 0.08 11.69 -0.63
C TYR A 13 0.68 11.90 -2.02
N ASP A 14 0.09 11.30 -3.06
CA ASP A 14 0.56 11.44 -4.44
C ASP A 14 0.36 12.86 -4.98
N GLU A 15 -0.75 13.52 -4.63
CA GLU A 15 -0.99 14.93 -4.93
C GLU A 15 0.07 15.82 -4.28
N LEU A 16 0.37 15.62 -2.99
CA LEU A 16 1.40 16.37 -2.27
C LEU A 16 2.79 16.14 -2.85
N MET A 17 3.12 14.90 -3.21
CA MET A 17 4.40 14.54 -3.83
C MET A 17 4.56 15.26 -5.17
N THR A 18 3.51 15.26 -5.98
CA THR A 18 3.48 15.99 -7.27
C THR A 18 3.64 17.49 -7.04
N LYS A 19 2.88 18.06 -6.08
CA LYS A 19 2.91 19.49 -5.75
C LYS A 19 4.31 19.92 -5.29
N LEU A 20 4.99 19.09 -4.49
CA LEU A 20 6.34 19.34 -3.99
C LEU A 20 7.36 19.49 -5.13
N GLY A 21 7.15 18.83 -6.27
CA GLY A 21 8.00 18.93 -7.45
C GLY A 21 7.81 20.19 -8.30
N THR A 22 6.82 21.02 -8.00
CA THR A 22 6.52 22.22 -8.80
C THR A 22 7.46 23.38 -8.47
N ALA A 23 7.77 24.21 -9.48
CA ALA A 23 8.61 25.40 -9.28
C ALA A 23 8.03 26.39 -8.25
N GLU A 24 6.70 26.46 -8.14
CA GLU A 24 6.00 27.30 -7.18
C GLU A 24 6.30 26.88 -5.73
N VAL A 25 6.17 25.58 -5.41
CA VAL A 25 6.47 25.07 -4.07
C VAL A 25 7.96 25.06 -3.78
N GLN A 26 8.81 24.78 -4.77
CA GLN A 26 10.26 24.81 -4.61
C GLN A 26 10.80 26.23 -4.32
N ALA A 27 10.11 27.27 -4.81
CA ALA A 27 10.46 28.66 -4.53
C ALA A 27 10.01 29.14 -3.14
N ASP A 28 9.04 28.47 -2.51
CA ASP A 28 8.56 28.78 -1.15
C ASP A 28 9.04 27.74 -0.13
N ALA A 29 10.12 28.07 0.58
CA ALA A 29 10.70 27.18 1.58
C ALA A 29 9.75 26.86 2.76
N ALA A 30 8.78 27.72 3.07
CA ALA A 30 7.81 27.45 4.14
C ALA A 30 6.75 26.44 3.68
N GLU A 31 6.22 26.59 2.47
CA GLU A 31 5.27 25.65 1.87
C GLU A 31 5.94 24.28 1.63
N TYR A 32 7.17 24.27 1.11
CA TYR A 32 7.95 23.04 0.93
C TYR A 32 8.09 22.25 2.24
N ARG A 33 8.49 22.91 3.34
CA ARG A 33 8.64 22.26 4.65
C ARG A 33 7.32 21.70 5.18
N ARG A 34 6.20 22.41 4.98
CA ARG A 34 4.86 21.95 5.40
C ARG A 34 4.42 20.72 4.61
N ALA A 35 4.57 20.76 3.29
CA ALA A 35 4.24 19.64 2.42
C ALA A 35 5.13 18.43 2.69
N ALA A 36 6.44 18.61 2.83
CA ALA A 36 7.38 17.54 3.16
C ALA A 36 7.08 16.88 4.52
N LYS A 37 6.72 17.67 5.55
CA LYS A 37 6.29 17.13 6.84
C LYS A 37 4.99 16.32 6.72
N THR A 38 4.02 16.81 5.95
CA THR A 38 2.77 16.08 5.75
C THR A 38 3.00 14.77 5.00
N LEU A 39 3.88 14.78 3.98
CA LEU A 39 4.27 13.56 3.27
C LEU A 39 4.88 12.52 4.22
N SER A 40 5.84 12.92 5.06
CA SER A 40 6.48 11.98 6.00
C SER A 40 5.52 11.44 7.06
N GLU A 41 4.48 12.19 7.43
CA GLU A 41 3.42 11.72 8.32
C GLU A 41 2.51 10.67 7.65
N LEU A 42 2.24 10.82 6.35
CA LEU A 42 1.37 9.91 5.59
C LEU A 42 2.12 8.69 5.04
N GLU A 43 3.42 8.82 4.78
CA GLU A 43 4.25 7.81 4.12
C GLU A 43 4.14 6.41 4.75
N PRO A 44 4.22 6.22 6.09
CA PRO A 44 4.13 4.88 6.67
C PRO A 44 2.82 4.16 6.33
N LEU A 45 1.70 4.89 6.35
CA LEU A 45 0.38 4.36 6.04
C LEU A 45 0.26 4.02 4.56
N VAL A 46 0.75 4.90 3.68
CA VAL A 46 0.72 4.70 2.22
C VAL A 46 1.60 3.52 1.80
N GLN A 47 2.82 3.43 2.30
CA GLN A 47 3.73 2.32 1.97
C GLN A 47 3.14 0.98 2.41
N LYS A 48 2.57 0.92 3.61
CA LYS A 48 1.92 -0.30 4.11
C LYS A 48 0.70 -0.68 3.27
N PHE A 49 -0.07 0.30 2.80
CA PHE A 49 -1.23 0.05 1.97
C PHE A 49 -0.83 -0.44 0.56
N ARG A 50 0.23 0.13 -0.01
CA ARG A 50 0.81 -0.34 -1.28
C ARG A 50 1.32 -1.78 -1.16
N GLU A 51 2.00 -2.10 -0.07
CA GLU A 51 2.43 -3.48 0.21
C GLU A 51 1.24 -4.44 0.29
N TYR A 52 0.18 -4.06 1.01
CA TYR A 52 -1.06 -4.86 1.06
C TYR A 52 -1.65 -5.11 -0.34
N ARG A 53 -1.75 -4.07 -1.18
CA ARG A 53 -2.28 -4.23 -2.55
C ARG A 53 -1.40 -5.14 -3.41
N GLY A 54 -0.08 -5.07 -3.24
CA GLY A 54 0.84 -6.00 -3.90
C GLY A 54 0.56 -7.44 -3.51
N VAL A 55 0.40 -7.71 -2.21
CA VAL A 55 0.04 -9.05 -1.72
C VAL A 55 -1.32 -9.51 -2.25
N GLU A 56 -2.33 -8.64 -2.34
CA GLU A 56 -3.63 -9.00 -2.95
C GLU A 56 -3.47 -9.38 -4.44
N GLN A 57 -2.59 -8.70 -5.17
CA GLN A 57 -2.29 -9.03 -6.57
C GLN A 57 -1.55 -10.36 -6.69
N ASP A 58 -0.57 -10.60 -5.81
CA ASP A 58 0.16 -11.87 -5.75
C ASP A 58 -0.78 -13.04 -5.43
N ILE A 59 -1.72 -12.84 -4.49
CA ILE A 59 -2.77 -13.84 -4.16
C ILE A 59 -3.61 -14.14 -5.40
N THR A 60 -4.08 -13.10 -6.10
CA THR A 60 -4.88 -13.28 -7.32
C THR A 60 -4.11 -14.10 -8.36
N GLY A 61 -2.82 -13.80 -8.58
CA GLY A 61 -1.97 -14.56 -9.49
C GLY A 61 -1.76 -16.01 -9.06
N ALA A 62 -1.54 -16.26 -7.76
CA ALA A 62 -1.37 -17.61 -7.24
C ALA A 62 -2.69 -18.42 -7.32
N GLU A 63 -3.86 -17.79 -7.11
CA GLU A 63 -5.16 -18.41 -7.32
C GLU A 63 -5.37 -18.86 -8.78
N GLU A 64 -4.93 -18.05 -9.75
CA GLU A 64 -4.95 -18.45 -11.17
C GLU A 64 -4.09 -19.68 -11.44
N LEU A 65 -2.89 -19.74 -10.84
CA LEU A 65 -1.99 -20.89 -10.96
C LEU A 65 -2.56 -22.16 -10.32
N VAL A 66 -3.23 -22.04 -9.16
CA VAL A 66 -3.93 -23.17 -8.51
C VAL A 66 -5.05 -23.73 -9.39
N ASN A 67 -5.66 -22.90 -10.23
CA ASN A 67 -6.70 -23.33 -11.17
C ASN A 67 -6.13 -23.79 -12.53
N GLY A 68 -4.80 -23.79 -12.70
CA GLY A 68 -4.11 -24.22 -13.90
C GLY A 68 -4.02 -25.74 -14.08
N ASN A 69 -3.51 -26.18 -15.24
CA ASN A 69 -3.49 -27.60 -15.62
C ASN A 69 -2.23 -28.36 -15.13
N ASP A 70 -1.15 -27.67 -14.78
CA ASP A 70 0.10 -28.28 -14.31
C ASP A 70 0.02 -28.62 -12.82
N ALA A 71 0.14 -29.91 -12.48
CA ALA A 71 -0.03 -30.40 -11.11
C ALA A 71 1.06 -29.92 -10.15
N ASP A 72 2.32 -29.90 -10.59
CA ASP A 72 3.44 -29.51 -9.75
C ASP A 72 3.37 -28.01 -9.46
N MET A 73 2.97 -27.21 -10.46
CA MET A 73 2.74 -25.76 -10.28
C MET A 73 1.56 -25.46 -9.35
N ARG A 74 0.48 -26.25 -9.41
CA ARG A 74 -0.67 -26.07 -8.51
C ARG A 74 -0.29 -26.29 -7.04
N ASP A 75 0.52 -27.30 -6.76
CA ASP A 75 0.90 -27.62 -5.38
C ASP A 75 1.81 -26.54 -4.79
N LEU A 76 2.77 -26.03 -5.57
CA LEU A 76 3.59 -24.88 -5.19
C LEU A 76 2.75 -23.62 -4.94
N ALA A 77 1.81 -23.32 -5.84
CA ALA A 77 0.92 -22.15 -5.69
C ALA A 77 0.02 -22.23 -4.46
N ARG A 78 -0.41 -23.43 -4.02
CA ARG A 78 -1.17 -23.62 -2.78
C ARG A 78 -0.35 -23.30 -1.53
N GLU A 79 0.94 -23.64 -1.53
CA GLU A 79 1.84 -23.30 -0.41
C GLU A 79 2.14 -21.79 -0.37
N GLU A 80 2.33 -21.19 -1.54
CA GLU A 80 2.50 -19.75 -1.69
C GLU A 80 1.26 -18.99 -1.19
N LEU A 81 0.05 -19.39 -1.60
CA LEU A 81 -1.20 -18.79 -1.13
C LEU A 81 -1.31 -18.74 0.39
N LYS A 82 -1.00 -19.84 1.09
CA LYS A 82 -1.02 -19.87 2.56
C LYS A 82 -0.09 -18.82 3.16
N THR A 83 1.08 -18.64 2.57
CA THR A 83 2.07 -17.66 3.02
C THR A 83 1.59 -16.23 2.76
N LEU A 84 1.01 -15.99 1.58
CA LEU A 84 0.47 -14.70 1.20
C LEU A 84 -0.75 -14.31 2.05
N GLU A 85 -1.65 -15.24 2.36
CA GLU A 85 -2.80 -15.01 3.24
C GLU A 85 -2.37 -14.58 4.65
N VAL A 86 -1.37 -15.25 5.23
CA VAL A 86 -0.82 -14.86 6.55
C VAL A 86 -0.23 -13.46 6.49
N ARG A 87 0.51 -13.14 5.42
CA ARG A 87 1.09 -11.81 5.23
C ARG A 87 0.01 -10.74 5.06
N ARG A 88 -1.01 -11.01 4.26
CA ARG A 88 -2.17 -10.15 4.04
C ARG A 88 -2.85 -9.79 5.36
N GLU A 89 -3.13 -10.79 6.19
CA GLU A 89 -3.78 -10.56 7.49
C GLU A 89 -2.91 -9.73 8.43
N ALA A 90 -1.59 -9.96 8.46
CA ALA A 90 -0.66 -9.14 9.23
C ALA A 90 -0.67 -7.67 8.75
N LEU A 91 -0.63 -7.45 7.43
CA LEU A 91 -0.71 -6.11 6.85
C LEU A 91 -2.03 -5.41 7.15
N LEU A 92 -3.15 -6.14 7.15
CA LEU A 92 -4.45 -5.59 7.54
C LEU A 92 -4.48 -5.13 9.00
N GLN A 93 -3.83 -5.85 9.91
CA GLN A 93 -3.73 -5.43 11.31
C GLN A 93 -2.85 -4.17 11.45
N ASP A 94 -1.70 -4.16 10.78
CA ASP A 94 -0.80 -2.99 10.78
C ASP A 94 -1.51 -1.74 10.24
N LEU A 95 -2.27 -1.88 9.14
CA LEU A 95 -3.06 -0.80 8.56
C LEU A 95 -4.14 -0.28 9.52
N LYS A 96 -4.83 -1.17 10.25
CA LYS A 96 -5.81 -0.77 11.26
C LYS A 96 -5.16 0.05 12.38
N ILE A 97 -3.98 -0.37 12.85
CA ILE A 97 -3.22 0.33 13.89
C ILE A 97 -2.79 1.72 13.39
N LEU A 98 -2.25 1.81 12.18
CA LEU A 98 -1.79 3.08 11.60
C LEU A 98 -2.92 4.07 11.30
N LEU A 99 -4.17 3.61 11.20
CA LEU A 99 -5.35 4.45 11.01
C LEU A 99 -5.86 5.09 12.31
N ILE A 100 -5.35 4.67 13.47
CA ILE A 100 -5.69 5.23 14.77
C ILE A 100 -4.99 6.59 14.88
N PRO A 101 -5.74 7.70 15.09
CA PRO A 101 -5.15 9.01 15.32
C PRO A 101 -4.17 8.94 16.50
N LYS A 102 -2.98 9.52 16.32
CA LYS A 102 -2.03 9.73 17.41
C LYS A 102 -2.49 10.84 18.34
#